data_AF-A0AAW0FEK4-F1
#
_entry.id   AF-A0AAW0FEK4-F1
#
_cell.length_a   1.000
_cell.length_b   1.000
_cell.length_c   1.000
_cell.angle_alpha   90.00
_cell.angle_beta   90.00
_cell.angle_gamma   90.00
#
_symmetry.space_group_name_H-M   'P 1'
#
loop_
_entity.id
_entity.type
_entity.pdbx_description
1 polymer ?
#
loop_
_entity_poly.entity_id
_entity_poly.type
_entity_poly.pdbx_seq_one_letter_code
_entity_poly.pdbx_strand_id
1 'polypeptide(L)'
;MSTKTERACMLCGIIQPFRKFVDQGCPNCESVLHFQDNDDNQVQDCTSPSFEGLLALGEDNKQSWVARWLRVDSFVAGLYAIKINDQETVVLKIRCSSTPRPIDLV
;
A
#
# COMPACT_ATOMS: atom_id res chain seq x y z
N MET A 1 15.38 -13.98 11.63
CA MET A 1 14.47 -13.84 10.49
C MET A 1 13.97 -12.40 10.43
N SER A 2 14.55 -11.56 9.58
CA SER A 2 13.92 -10.34 9.06
C SER A 2 14.74 -9.84 7.87
N THR A 3 14.35 -10.24 6.66
CA THR A 3 14.88 -9.77 5.38
C THR A 3 14.30 -8.38 5.09
N LYS A 4 14.72 -7.35 5.85
CA LYS A 4 14.12 -6.01 5.86
C LYS A 4 14.37 -5.20 4.58
N THR A 5 13.75 -5.60 3.48
CA THR A 5 13.58 -4.73 2.28
C THR A 5 12.12 -4.55 1.90
N GLU A 6 11.21 -5.22 2.60
CA GLU A 6 9.77 -5.10 2.40
C GLU A 6 9.25 -3.80 2.99
N ARG A 7 8.34 -3.17 2.27
CA ARG A 7 7.66 -1.95 2.68
C ARG A 7 6.19 -2.07 2.34
N ALA A 8 5.35 -1.45 3.16
CA ALA A 8 3.93 -1.33 2.90
C ALA A 8 3.65 0.00 2.20
N CYS A 9 2.88 -0.01 1.11
CA CYS A 9 2.34 1.21 0.53
C CYS A 9 1.42 1.89 1.53
N MET A 10 1.67 3.16 1.83
CA MET A 10 0.86 3.88 2.80
C MET A 10 -0.59 4.09 2.29
N LEU A 11 -0.84 4.12 0.98
CA LEU A 11 -2.20 4.36 0.48
C LEU A 11 -3.10 3.11 0.50
N CYS A 12 -2.62 1.96 -0.02
CA CYS A 12 -3.42 0.74 -0.14
C CYS A 12 -2.99 -0.40 0.81
N GLY A 13 -1.86 -0.28 1.49
CA GLY A 13 -1.34 -1.31 2.41
C GLY A 13 -0.58 -2.47 1.75
N ILE A 14 -0.45 -2.52 0.42
CA ILE A 14 0.26 -3.64 -0.24
C ILE A 14 1.73 -3.69 0.19
N ILE A 15 2.22 -4.89 0.49
CA ILE A 15 3.60 -5.14 0.91
C ILE A 15 4.40 -5.66 -0.28
N GLN A 16 5.46 -4.96 -0.62
CA GLN A 16 6.40 -5.37 -1.67
C GLN A 16 7.85 -4.99 -1.28
N PRO A 17 8.86 -5.62 -1.89
CA PRO A 17 10.23 -5.14 -1.79
C PRO A 17 10.36 -3.70 -2.31
N PHE A 18 11.17 -2.86 -1.67
CA PHE A 18 11.39 -1.45 -2.08
C PHE A 18 11.70 -1.33 -3.58
N ARG A 19 12.59 -2.17 -4.12
CA ARG A 19 12.95 -2.16 -5.54
C ARG A 19 11.75 -2.39 -6.45
N LYS A 20 10.77 -3.19 -6.04
CA LYS A 20 9.59 -3.45 -6.87
C LYS A 20 8.72 -2.20 -7.01
N PHE A 21 8.61 -1.38 -5.96
CA PHE A 21 7.94 -0.08 -6.06
C PHE A 21 8.70 0.90 -6.96
N VAL A 22 10.03 0.90 -6.92
CA VAL A 22 10.86 1.74 -7.82
C VAL A 22 10.71 1.29 -9.27
N ASP A 23 10.85 -0.01 -9.54
CA ASP A 23 10.87 -0.53 -10.91
C ASP A 23 9.47 -0.56 -11.56
N GLN A 24 8.43 -0.90 -10.78
CA GLN A 24 7.08 -1.24 -11.30
C GLN A 24 5.97 -0.35 -10.74
N GLY A 25 6.26 0.49 -9.76
CA GLY A 25 5.25 1.26 -9.08
C GLY A 25 4.36 0.46 -8.14
N CYS A 26 3.35 1.13 -7.58
CA CYS A 26 2.34 0.46 -6.74
C CYS A 26 1.19 -0.07 -7.61
N PRO A 27 0.93 -1.39 -7.64
CA PRO A 27 -0.06 -1.95 -8.59
C PRO A 27 -1.50 -1.45 -8.37
N ASN A 28 -1.82 -0.93 -7.17
CA ASN A 28 -3.14 -0.38 -6.87
C ASN A 28 -3.20 1.16 -6.97
N CYS A 29 -2.06 1.85 -6.91
CA CYS A 29 -2.01 3.29 -6.65
C CYS A 29 -1.14 4.08 -7.64
N GLU A 30 -0.52 3.41 -8.61
CA GLU A 30 0.43 4.05 -9.53
C GLU A 30 -0.19 5.21 -10.30
N SER A 31 -1.47 5.11 -10.66
CA SER A 31 -2.21 6.17 -11.34
C SER A 31 -2.33 7.49 -10.56
N VAL A 32 -2.00 7.49 -9.27
CA VAL A 32 -2.06 8.66 -8.40
C VAL A 32 -0.71 8.98 -7.76
N LEU A 33 0.08 7.94 -7.46
CA LEU A 33 1.39 8.08 -6.82
C LEU A 33 2.53 8.25 -7.83
N HIS A 34 2.38 7.83 -9.09
CA HIS A 34 3.36 8.05 -10.15
C HIS A 34 4.81 7.74 -9.73
N PHE A 35 5.05 6.63 -9.04
CA PHE A 35 6.39 6.25 -8.59
C PHE A 35 7.37 6.09 -9.75
N GLN A 36 6.91 5.54 -10.88
CA GLN A 36 7.76 5.32 -12.04
C GLN A 36 8.21 6.63 -12.72
N ASP A 37 7.47 7.71 -12.52
CA ASP A 37 7.75 9.02 -13.13
C ASP A 37 8.54 9.95 -12.20
N ASN A 38 8.78 9.55 -10.94
CA ASN A 38 9.39 10.38 -9.90
C ASN A 38 10.66 9.73 -9.32
N ASP A 39 11.41 10.49 -8.52
CA ASP A 39 12.61 10.00 -7.85
C ASP A 39 12.28 8.94 -6.78
N ASP A 40 13.24 8.05 -6.50
CA ASP A 40 13.20 7.03 -5.44
C ASP A 40 12.78 7.58 -4.07
N ASN A 41 13.02 8.86 -3.80
CA ASN A 41 12.62 9.55 -2.58
C ASN A 41 11.09 9.51 -2.38
N GLN A 42 10.30 9.59 -3.44
CA GLN A 42 8.84 9.54 -3.36
C GLN A 42 8.34 8.16 -2.92
N VAL A 43 9.03 7.09 -3.35
CA VAL A 43 8.75 5.73 -2.88
C VAL A 43 9.06 5.63 -1.39
N GLN A 44 10.15 6.24 -0.92
CA GLN A 44 10.48 6.24 0.52
C GLN A 44 9.44 6.98 1.34
N ASP A 45 8.92 8.11 0.85
CA ASP A 45 7.94 8.94 1.53
C ASP A 45 6.52 8.34 1.56
N CYS A 46 6.14 7.58 0.52
CA CYS A 46 4.81 6.97 0.41
C CYS A 46 4.77 5.47 0.75
N THR A 47 5.86 4.90 1.27
CA THR A 47 5.91 3.50 1.74
C THR A 47 6.64 3.41 3.07
N SER A 48 6.23 2.50 3.96
CA SER A 48 6.85 2.35 5.28
C SER A 48 7.47 0.96 5.46
N PRO A 49 8.67 0.84 6.06
CA PRO A 49 9.23 -0.45 6.48
C PRO A 49 8.65 -0.95 7.81
N SER A 50 7.80 -0.16 8.48
CA SER A 50 7.26 -0.44 9.81
C SER A 50 5.76 -0.68 9.70
N PHE A 51 5.36 -1.95 9.70
CA PHE A 51 3.97 -2.36 9.58
C PHE A 51 3.67 -3.58 10.43
N GLU A 52 2.40 -3.77 10.77
CA GLU A 52 1.91 -4.80 11.67
C GLU A 52 0.67 -5.49 11.08
N GLY A 53 0.57 -6.79 11.34
CA GLY A 53 -0.51 -7.65 10.83
C GLY A 53 -0.35 -7.93 9.33
N LEU A 54 -0.38 -9.20 8.95
CA LEU A 54 -0.26 -9.65 7.57
C LEU A 54 -1.61 -10.22 7.10
N LEU A 55 -2.09 -9.72 5.98
CA LEU A 55 -3.25 -10.23 5.26
C LEU A 55 -2.79 -10.77 3.91
N ALA A 56 -3.02 -12.06 3.67
CA ALA A 56 -2.92 -12.63 2.33
C ALA A 56 -4.26 -12.47 1.61
N LEU A 57 -4.27 -11.65 0.57
CA LEU A 57 -5.42 -11.41 -0.28
C LEU A 57 -5.33 -12.30 -1.52
N GLY A 58 -6.29 -13.21 -1.69
CA GLY A 58 -6.38 -14.08 -2.86
C GLY A 58 -7.09 -13.41 -4.04
N GLU A 59 -7.13 -14.10 -5.18
CA GLU A 59 -7.76 -13.62 -6.42
C GLU A 59 -9.28 -13.42 -6.27
N ASP A 60 -9.96 -14.32 -5.55
CA ASP A 60 -11.41 -14.25 -5.28
C ASP A 60 -11.73 -13.38 -4.04
N ASN A 61 -11.12 -12.19 -3.93
CA ASN A 61 -11.27 -11.31 -2.78
C ASN A 61 -12.65 -10.64 -2.65
N LYS A 62 -13.40 -10.47 -3.75
CA LYS A 62 -14.72 -9.80 -3.75
C LYS A 62 -15.74 -10.45 -2.81
N GLN A 63 -15.62 -11.76 -2.57
CA GLN A 63 -16.49 -12.50 -1.66
C GLN A 63 -15.97 -12.53 -0.22
N SER A 64 -14.69 -12.21 -0.01
CA SER A 64 -14.07 -12.21 1.31
C SER A 64 -14.69 -11.13 2.19
N TRP A 65 -15.27 -11.55 3.32
CA TRP A 65 -15.74 -10.62 4.34
C TRP A 65 -14.58 -9.78 4.91
N VAL A 66 -13.41 -10.39 5.11
CA VAL A 66 -12.22 -9.69 5.61
C VAL A 66 -11.75 -8.62 4.63
N ALA A 67 -11.74 -8.92 3.32
CA ALA A 67 -11.35 -7.95 2.30
C ALA A 67 -12.31 -6.76 2.25
N ARG A 68 -13.62 -7.00 2.31
CA ARG A 68 -14.64 -5.94 2.36
C ARG A 68 -14.58 -5.12 3.65
N TRP A 69 -14.36 -5.79 4.79
CA TRP A 69 -14.22 -5.13 6.09
C TRP A 69 -13.03 -4.17 6.08
N LEU A 70 -11.91 -4.61 5.50
CA LEU A 70 -10.69 -3.82 5.35
C LEU A 70 -10.69 -2.95 4.08
N ARG A 71 -11.75 -2.91 3.28
CA ARG A 71 -11.86 -2.10 2.04
C ARG A 71 -10.72 -2.34 1.03
N VAL A 72 -10.26 -3.59 0.93
CA VAL A 72 -9.25 -4.04 -0.04
C VAL A 72 -9.83 -5.01 -1.08
N ASP A 73 -11.15 -5.14 -1.14
CA ASP A 73 -11.87 -6.06 -2.04
C ASP A 73 -11.79 -5.70 -3.53
N SER A 74 -11.32 -4.50 -3.86
CA SER A 74 -11.05 -4.06 -5.24
C SER A 74 -9.56 -4.14 -5.63
N PHE A 75 -8.67 -4.47 -4.69
CA PHE A 75 -7.23 -4.48 -4.93
C PHE A 75 -6.74 -5.81 -5.49
N VAL A 76 -5.53 -5.80 -6.06
CA VAL A 76 -4.91 -7.00 -6.62
C VAL A 76 -4.54 -8.02 -5.54
N ALA A 77 -4.51 -9.30 -5.89
CA ALA A 77 -4.03 -10.35 -4.99
C ALA A 77 -2.58 -10.06 -4.53
N GLY A 78 -2.29 -10.37 -3.27
CA GLY A 78 -1.00 -10.06 -2.67
C GLY A 78 -1.00 -10.04 -1.14
N LEU A 79 0.13 -9.63 -0.57
CA LEU A 79 0.26 -9.42 0.87
C LEU A 79 -0.03 -7.96 1.22
N TYR A 80 -0.80 -7.76 2.28
CA TYR A 80 -1.20 -6.44 2.77
C TYR A 80 -0.90 -6.31 4.26
N ALA A 81 -0.53 -5.10 4.68
CA ALA A 81 -0.41 -4.73 6.07
C ALA A 81 -1.78 -4.38 6.64
N ILE A 82 -2.08 -4.82 7.87
CA ILE A 82 -3.29 -4.41 8.60
C ILE A 82 -3.09 -3.00 9.19
N LYS A 83 -1.87 -2.68 9.61
CA LYS A 83 -1.51 -1.40 10.22
C LYS A 83 -0.12 -0.97 9.75
N ILE A 84 0.08 0.34 9.57
CA ILE A 84 1.37 0.93 9.19
C ILE A 84 1.77 1.90 10.31
N ASN A 85 2.91 1.69 10.96
CA ASN A 85 3.23 2.33 12.24
C ASN A 85 3.49 3.83 12.16
N ASP A 86 3.77 4.36 10.97
CA ASP A 86 3.96 5.79 10.78
C ASP A 86 2.63 6.56 10.72
N GLN A 87 1.47 5.87 10.75
CA GLN A 87 0.13 6.46 10.81
C GLN A 87 -0.88 5.62 11.62
N GLU A 88 -1.72 6.26 12.41
CA GLU A 88 -2.90 5.58 12.96
C GLU A 88 -3.92 5.36 11.84
N THR A 89 -4.12 4.12 11.35
CA THR A 89 -5.44 3.49 11.01
C THR A 89 -5.36 2.30 10.04
N VAL A 90 -6.29 1.36 10.25
CA VAL A 90 -6.53 0.07 9.58
C VAL A 90 -7.36 0.23 8.29
N VAL A 91 -6.85 0.98 7.33
CA VAL A 91 -7.40 1.22 5.97
C VAL A 91 -8.39 2.41 5.81
N LEU A 92 -8.10 3.21 4.77
CA LEU A 92 -8.72 4.45 4.26
C LEU A 92 -8.52 5.75 5.07
N LYS A 93 -7.36 6.37 4.91
CA LYS A 93 -7.14 7.55 4.04
C LYS A 93 -5.79 8.16 4.44
N ILE A 94 -4.72 7.45 4.12
CA ILE A 94 -3.38 7.94 4.40
C ILE A 94 -3.04 9.03 3.38
N ARG A 95 -2.83 10.23 3.88
CA ARG A 95 -2.27 11.33 3.08
C ARG A 95 -0.78 11.04 2.93
N CYS A 96 -0.34 10.62 1.74
CA CYS A 96 1.07 10.77 1.41
C CYS A 96 1.37 12.27 1.27
N SER A 97 2.40 12.76 1.95
CA SER A 97 2.79 14.18 2.01
C SER A 97 3.02 14.81 0.64
N SER A 98 3.40 14.00 -0.35
CA SER A 98 3.63 14.39 -1.74
C SER A 98 2.36 14.54 -2.60
N THR A 99 1.16 14.27 -2.05
CA THR A 99 -0.11 14.43 -2.79
C THR A 99 -0.86 15.72 -2.39
N PRO A 100 -1.11 16.66 -3.33
CA PRO A 100 -1.64 17.99 -2.99
C PRO A 100 -3.17 18.06 -2.80
N ARG A 101 -3.93 16.96 -2.92
CA ARG A 101 -5.40 16.96 -2.72
C ARG A 101 -5.86 15.71 -1.99
N PRO A 102 -6.93 15.80 -1.16
CA PRO A 102 -7.58 14.60 -0.64
C PRO A 102 -8.08 13.80 -1.84
N ILE A 103 -7.48 12.62 -2.05
CA ILE A 103 -7.90 11.71 -3.11
C ILE A 103 -9.20 11.07 -2.59
N ASP A 104 -10.33 11.58 -3.05
CA ASP A 104 -11.60 10.87 -3.00
C ASP A 104 -11.54 9.78 -4.09
N LEU A 105 -11.01 8.62 -3.73
CA LEU A 105 -11.28 7.39 -4.47
C LEU A 105 -12.77 7.12 -4.28
N VAL A 106 -13.52 7.19 -5.37
CA VAL A 106 -14.93 6.80 -5.46
C VAL A 106 -15.14 5.41 -4.87
#